data_AF-A0A1B9EHU3-F1
#
_entry.id   AF-A0A1B9EHU3-F1
#
_cell.length_a   1.000
_cell.length_b   1.000
_cell.length_c   1.000
_cell.angle_alpha   90.00
_cell.angle_beta   90.00
_cell.angle_gamma   90.00
#
_symmetry.space_group_name_H-M   'P 1'
#
loop_
_entity.id
_entity.type
_entity.pdbx_description
1 polymer ?
#
loop_
_entity_poly.entity_id
_entity_poly.type
_entity_poly.pdbx_seq_one_letter_code
_entity_poly.pdbx_strand_id
1 'polypeptide(L)' 'MSIDPSDPDTFESTEPDEPGPEAPEADAAEQRADVRPEHDERAESLDPAAANEADVAEQRRVIPFDEDDYR' A
#
# COMPACT_ATOMS: atom_id res chain seq x y z
N MET A 1 8.87 26.08 -5.86
CA MET A 1 8.36 25.21 -6.94
C MET A 1 7.86 23.95 -6.25
N SER A 2 6.70 23.43 -6.63
CA SER A 2 6.23 22.14 -6.11
C SER A 2 6.89 21.03 -6.91
N ILE A 3 7.37 20.00 -6.23
CA ILE A 3 7.87 18.77 -6.85
C ILE A 3 6.65 17.87 -7.07
N ASP A 4 6.60 17.13 -8.19
CA ASP A 4 5.57 16.12 -8.42
C ASP A 4 6.00 14.81 -7.73
N PRO A 5 5.31 14.36 -6.67
CA PRO A 5 5.67 13.14 -5.95
C PRO A 5 5.47 11.86 -6.78
N SER A 6 4.78 11.94 -7.92
CA SER A 6 4.57 10.81 -8.84
C SER A 6 5.68 10.68 -9.90
N ASP A 7 6.53 11.71 -10.05
CA ASP A 7 7.65 11.70 -10.98
C ASP A 7 8.89 11.06 -10.31
N PRO A 8 9.28 9.83 -10.71
CA PRO A 8 10.38 9.10 -10.08
C PRO A 8 11.74 9.79 -10.29
N ASP A 9 11.89 10.60 -11.34
CA ASP A 9 13.14 11.32 -11.64
C ASP A 9 13.40 12.47 -10.65
N THR A 10 12.42 12.79 -9.81
CA THR A 10 12.56 13.81 -8.74
C THR A 10 13.22 13.27 -7.47
N PHE A 11 13.40 11.95 -7.35
CA PHE A 11 14.02 11.30 -6.20
C PHE A 11 15.50 10.97 -6.47
N GLU A 12 16.37 11.31 -5.53
CA GLU A 12 17.75 10.80 -5.56
C GLU A 12 17.77 9.31 -5.18
N SER A 13 18.28 8.46 -6.08
CA SER A 13 18.51 7.03 -5.80
C SER A 13 19.71 6.88 -4.88
N THR A 14 19.51 7.08 -3.58
CA THR A 14 20.53 6.87 -2.54
C THR A 14 20.08 5.72 -1.64
N GLU A 15 20.37 4.49 -2.06
CA GLU A 15 20.30 3.37 -1.14
C GLU A 15 21.60 3.31 -0.33
N PRO A 16 21.53 3.32 1.01
CA PRO A 16 22.73 3.25 1.84
C PRO A 16 23.36 1.85 1.77
N ASP A 17 24.69 1.80 1.69
CA ASP A 17 25.48 0.55 1.66
C ASP A 17 25.25 -0.32 2.91
N GLU A 18 24.95 0.30 4.04
CA GLU A 18 24.69 -0.38 5.33
C GLU A 18 23.27 -0.07 5.85
N PRO A 19 22.61 -1.03 6.52
CA PRO A 19 21.33 -0.79 7.16
C PRO A 19 21.43 0.36 8.18
N GLY A 20 20.56 1.35 8.01
CA GLY A 20 20.48 2.49 8.94
C GLY A 20 20.04 2.05 10.34
N PRO A 21 20.23 2.90 11.37
CA PRO A 21 19.85 2.57 12.74
C PRO A 21 18.34 2.33 12.93
N GLU A 22 17.52 2.78 11.97
CA GLU A 22 16.07 2.64 11.96
C GLU A 22 15.59 1.37 11.25
N ALA A 23 16.49 0.64 10.58
CA ALA A 23 16.20 -0.62 9.89
C ALA A 23 17.16 -1.71 10.39
N PRO A 24 16.79 -2.51 11.40
CA PRO A 24 17.54 -3.71 11.79
C PRO A 24 17.92 -4.59 10.59
N GLU A 25 18.99 -5.38 10.72
CA GLU A 25 19.50 -6.22 9.62
C GLU A 25 18.44 -7.17 9.03
N ALA A 26 17.57 -7.72 9.89
CA ALA A 26 16.46 -8.57 9.45
C ALA A 26 15.46 -7.80 8.59
N ASP A 27 15.00 -6.64 9.06
CA ASP A 27 14.06 -5.78 8.35
C ASP A 27 14.65 -5.31 7.01
N ALA A 28 15.93 -4.91 6.98
CA ALA A 28 16.61 -4.52 5.75
C ALA A 28 16.76 -5.68 4.75
N ALA A 29 16.91 -6.91 5.25
CA ALA A 29 16.93 -8.10 4.40
C ALA A 29 15.55 -8.39 3.79
N GLU A 30 14.47 -8.22 4.56
CA GLU A 30 13.09 -8.35 4.08
C GLU A 30 12.75 -7.29 3.01
N GLN A 31 13.14 -6.03 3.23
CA GLN A 31 12.84 -4.92 2.30
C GLN A 31 13.53 -5.04 0.93
N ARG A 32 14.70 -5.69 0.89
CA ARG A 32 15.46 -5.90 -0.35
C ARG A 32 15.07 -7.20 -1.07
N ALA A 33 14.20 -8.01 -0.48
CA ALA A 33 13.70 -9.20 -1.14
C ALA A 33 12.82 -8.81 -2.33
N ASP A 34 12.92 -9.57 -3.42
CA ASP A 34 12.06 -9.36 -4.58
C ASP A 34 10.58 -9.44 -4.17
N VAL A 35 9.81 -8.40 -4.50
CA VAL A 35 8.37 -8.40 -4.30
C VAL A 35 7.77 -9.53 -5.14
N ARG A 36 7.25 -10.56 -4.46
CA ARG A 36 6.62 -11.67 -5.16
C ARG A 36 5.31 -11.17 -5.79
N PRO A 37 5.08 -11.39 -7.09
CA PRO A 37 3.87 -10.93 -7.78
C PRO A 37 2.62 -11.76 -7.45
N GLU A 38 2.72 -12.73 -6.54
CA GLU A 38 1.55 -13.36 -5.93
C GLU A 38 0.86 -12.33 -5.03
N HIS A 39 0.03 -11.53 -5.71
CA HIS A 39 -1.12 -10.85 -5.15
C HIS A 39 -1.53 -11.49 -3.83
N ASP A 40 -1.58 -10.68 -2.76
CA ASP A 40 -2.62 -10.89 -1.76
C ASP A 40 -3.88 -11.23 -2.54
N GLU A 41 -4.43 -12.42 -2.30
CA GLU A 41 -5.65 -12.84 -2.97
C GLU A 41 -6.61 -11.66 -2.86
N ARG A 42 -7.08 -11.13 -4.01
CA ARG A 42 -8.14 -10.12 -3.97
C ARG A 42 -9.18 -10.70 -3.05
N ALA A 43 -9.50 -10.01 -1.95
CA ALA A 43 -10.49 -10.48 -1.01
C ALA A 43 -11.71 -10.93 -1.82
N GLU A 44 -11.85 -12.25 -1.98
CA GLU A 44 -12.94 -12.80 -2.75
C GLU A 44 -14.23 -12.34 -2.11
N SER A 45 -15.34 -12.40 -2.86
CA SER A 45 -16.66 -11.96 -2.40
C SER A 45 -16.84 -12.26 -0.90
N LEU A 46 -16.87 -11.20 -0.08
CA LEU A 46 -16.93 -11.31 1.38
C LEU A 46 -17.98 -12.34 1.79
N ASP A 47 -17.64 -13.31 2.63
CA ASP A 47 -18.62 -14.25 3.18
C ASP A 47 -19.68 -13.45 3.97
N PRO A 48 -20.97 -13.49 3.59
CA PRO A 48 -22.02 -12.80 4.33
C PRO A 48 -22.13 -13.21 5.81
N ALA A 49 -21.59 -14.37 6.19
CA ALA A 49 -21.58 -14.85 7.57
C ALA A 49 -20.36 -14.41 8.39
N ALA A 50 -19.35 -13.77 7.77
CA ALA A 50 -18.10 -13.39 8.44
C ALA A 50 -18.25 -12.21 9.42
N ALA A 51 -19.29 -11.39 9.25
CA ALA A 51 -19.57 -10.24 10.11
C ALA A 51 -21.08 -9.99 10.20
N ASN A 52 -21.49 -8.99 11.00
CA ASN A 52 -22.90 -8.61 11.04
C ASN A 52 -23.34 -8.00 9.69
N GLU A 53 -24.66 -7.94 9.46
CA GLU A 53 -25.22 -7.48 8.17
C GLU A 53 -24.81 -6.05 7.78
N ALA A 54 -24.61 -5.16 8.76
CA ALA A 54 -24.20 -3.78 8.51
C ALA A 54 -22.73 -3.71 8.09
N ASP A 55 -21.86 -4.44 8.78
CA ASP A 55 -20.42 -4.49 8.47
C ASP A 55 -20.20 -5.06 7.05
N VAL A 56 -20.91 -6.13 6.70
CA VAL A 56 -20.84 -6.74 5.36
C VAL A 56 -21.35 -5.77 4.28
N ALA A 57 -22.40 -5.00 4.56
CA ALA A 57 -22.92 -4.02 3.62
C ALA A 57 -21.96 -2.85 3.40
N GLU A 58 -21.30 -2.37 4.46
CA GLU A 58 -20.28 -1.32 4.38
C GLU A 58 -19.04 -1.79 3.59
N GLN A 59 -18.53 -2.99 3.89
CA GLN A 59 -17.33 -3.52 3.25
C GLN A 59 -17.52 -3.86 1.76
N ARG A 60 -18.76 -4.10 1.32
CA ARG A 60 -19.09 -4.28 -0.11
C ARG A 60 -19.31 -2.97 -0.86
N ARG A 61 -19.37 -1.83 -0.17
CA ARG A 61 -19.65 -0.54 -0.79
C ARG A 61 -18.42 -0.07 -1.57
N VAL A 62 -18.57 0.05 -2.89
CA VAL A 62 -17.58 0.76 -3.72
C VAL A 62 -17.76 2.25 -3.48
N ILE A 63 -16.72 2.91 -2.96
CA ILE A 63 -16.69 4.37 -2.85
C ILE A 63 -16.16 4.91 -4.19
N PRO A 64 -16.98 5.66 -4.95
CA PRO A 64 -16.51 6.30 -6.16
C PRO A 64 -15.45 7.33 -5.79
N PHE A 65 -14.35 7.35 -6.54
CA PHE A 65 -13.37 8.42 -6.41
C PHE A 65 -13.99 9.70 -7.01
N ASP A 66 -14.12 10.74 -6.18
CA ASP A 66 -14.56 12.06 -6.60
C ASP A 66 -13.44 13.07 -6.30
N GLU A 67 -12.83 13.60 -7.37
CA GLU A 67 -11.75 14.58 -7.28
C GLU A 67 -12.24 15.93 -6.75
N ASP A 68 -13.54 16.23 -6.90
CA ASP A 68 -14.13 17.49 -6.45
C ASP A 68 -14.40 17.53 -4.94
N ASP A 69 -14.33 16.39 -4.24
CA ASP A 69 -14.45 16.29 -2.77
C ASP A 69 -13.22 16.86 -2.03
N TYR A 70 -12.12 17.10 -2.74
CA TYR A 70 -10.86 17.64 -2.21
C TYR A 70 -10.60 19.09 -2.66
N ARG A 71 -11.56 20.01 -2.43
CA ARG A 71 -11.39 21.45 -2.66
C ARG A 71 -11.26 22.28 -1.40
#